data_AF-A0A831V8F6-F1
#
_entry.id   AF-A0A831V8F6-F1
#
_cell.length_a   1.000
_cell.length_b   1.000
_cell.length_c   1.000
_cell.angle_alpha   90.00
_cell.angle_beta   90.00
_cell.angle_gamma   90.00
#
_symmetry.space_group_name_H-M   'P 1'
#
loop_
_entity.id
_entity.type
_entity.pdbx_description
1 polymer ?
#
loop_
_entity_poly.entity_id
_entity_poly.type
_entity_poly.pdbx_seq_one_letter_code
_entity_poly.pdbx_strand_id
1 'polypeptide(L)' 'MAEVVPIKVFGSSSIGVYIVANNSTAFVPPDVPEKIDDEVRGALGDVVVRATVAKSPLLGIFMV' A
#
# COMPACT_ATOMS: atom_id res chain seq x y z
N MET A 1 -10.28 -18.14 1.07
CA MET A 1 -9.70 -17.79 -0.24
C MET A 1 -9.27 -16.33 -0.12
N ALA A 2 -8.01 -16.00 -0.36
CA ALA A 2 -7.56 -14.61 -0.28
C ALA A 2 -8.09 -13.84 -1.49
N GLU A 3 -8.62 -12.65 -1.27
CA GLU A 3 -9.01 -11.74 -2.35
C GLU A 3 -7.72 -11.18 -2.98
N VAL A 4 -7.65 -11.19 -4.32
CA VAL A 4 -6.46 -10.74 -5.06
C VAL A 4 -6.88 -9.71 -6.08
N VAL A 5 -6.31 -8.51 -5.98
CA VAL A 5 -6.64 -7.36 -6.82
C VAL A 5 -5.38 -6.87 -7.54
N PRO A 6 -5.40 -6.74 -8.89
CA PRO A 6 -4.29 -6.17 -9.63
C PRO A 6 -4.30 -4.64 -9.52
N ILE A 7 -3.23 -4.05 -8.98
CA ILE A 7 -3.05 -2.60 -8.91
C ILE A 7 -1.70 -2.16 -9.49
N LYS A 8 -1.56 -0.87 -9.76
CA LYS A 8 -0.29 -0.22 -10.07
C LYS A 8 -0.10 0.96 -9.13
N VAL A 9 1.11 1.10 -8.58
CA VAL A 9 1.48 2.24 -7.73
C VAL A 9 2.50 3.07 -8.48
N PHE A 10 2.20 4.36 -8.73
CA PHE A 10 2.98 5.24 -9.60
C PHE A 10 3.28 4.66 -11.00
N GLY A 11 2.34 3.88 -11.53
CA GLY A 11 2.50 3.19 -12.83
C GLY A 11 3.39 1.94 -12.79
N SER A 12 4.02 1.62 -11.66
CA SER A 12 4.88 0.45 -11.46
C SER A 12 4.10 -0.77 -10.98
N SER A 13 4.54 -1.96 -11.42
CA SER A 13 4.08 -3.26 -10.90
C SER A 13 4.83 -3.71 -9.64
N SER A 14 5.88 -3.01 -9.24
CA SER A 14 6.66 -3.30 -8.03
C SER A 14 5.94 -2.80 -6.77
N ILE A 15 4.73 -3.29 -6.52
CA ILE A 15 3.82 -2.80 -5.46
C ILE A 15 4.48 -2.91 -4.07
N GLY A 16 5.16 -4.01 -3.80
CA GLY A 16 5.83 -4.26 -2.51
C GLY A 16 6.99 -3.32 -2.19
N VAL A 17 7.41 -2.46 -3.13
CA VAL A 17 8.37 -1.38 -2.85
C VAL A 17 7.67 -0.21 -2.15
N TYR A 18 6.38 0.01 -2.47
CA TYR A 18 5.62 1.18 -2.04
C TYR A 18 4.62 0.88 -0.94
N ILE A 19 4.11 -0.34 -0.86
CA ILE A 19 3.10 -0.75 0.12
C ILE A 19 3.68 -1.87 0.99
N VAL A 20 3.55 -1.70 2.30
CA VAL A 20 3.82 -2.73 3.31
C VAL A 20 2.56 -2.93 4.12
N ALA A 21 2.22 -4.17 4.41
CA ALA A 21 1.02 -4.51 5.16
C ALA A 21 1.26 -5.72 6.05
N ASN A 22 0.50 -5.79 7.13
CA ASN A 22 0.35 -6.96 7.98
C ASN A 22 -1.15 -7.20 8.23
N ASN A 23 -1.49 -8.17 9.07
CA ASN A 23 -2.88 -8.58 9.38
C ASN A 23 -3.70 -7.53 10.16
N SER A 24 -3.24 -6.29 10.26
CA SER A 24 -3.90 -5.26 11.06
C SER A 24 -3.82 -3.86 10.43
N THR A 25 -2.81 -3.60 9.61
CA THR A 25 -2.58 -2.29 9.00
C THR A 25 -1.80 -2.43 7.71
N ALA A 26 -2.17 -1.61 6.72
CA ALA A 26 -1.43 -1.38 5.50
C ALA A 26 -0.97 0.09 5.43
N PHE A 27 0.29 0.30 5.05
CA PHE A 27 0.84 1.62 4.81
C PHE A 27 0.96 1.88 3.30
N VAL A 28 0.45 3.02 2.87
CA VAL A 28 0.47 3.44 1.46
C VAL A 28 1.09 4.85 1.34
N PRO A 29 1.75 5.19 0.22
CA PRO A 29 2.30 6.53 0.05
C PRO A 29 1.19 7.60 -0.03
N PRO A 30 1.39 8.82 0.49
CA PRO A 30 0.33 9.84 0.54
C PRO A 30 -0.07 10.38 -0.84
N ASP A 31 0.83 10.31 -1.82
CA ASP A 31 0.63 10.90 -3.16
C ASP A 31 -0.08 9.95 -4.14
N VAL A 32 -0.53 8.78 -3.69
CA VAL A 32 -1.29 7.84 -4.52
C VAL A 32 -2.79 8.23 -4.54
N PRO A 33 -3.51 7.96 -5.64
CA PRO A 33 -4.96 8.18 -5.71
C PRO A 33 -5.72 7.45 -4.60
N GLU A 34 -6.83 8.02 -4.14
CA GLU A 34 -7.71 7.42 -3.11
C GLU A 34 -8.21 6.02 -3.49
N LYS A 35 -8.37 5.75 -4.79
CA LYS A 35 -8.67 4.41 -5.31
C LYS A 35 -7.74 3.32 -4.76
N ILE A 36 -6.46 3.62 -4.50
CA ILE A 36 -5.54 2.63 -3.94
C ILE A 36 -5.96 2.24 -2.52
N ASP A 37 -6.47 3.17 -1.72
CA ASP A 37 -6.97 2.89 -0.37
C ASP A 37 -8.18 1.95 -0.44
N ASP A 38 -9.09 2.19 -1.40
CA ASP A 38 -10.27 1.36 -1.61
C ASP A 38 -9.91 -0.07 -2.03
N GLU A 39 -8.98 -0.22 -2.99
CA GLU A 39 -8.53 -1.53 -3.48
C GLU A 39 -7.79 -2.30 -2.36
N VAL A 40 -6.96 -1.62 -1.56
CA VAL A 40 -6.25 -2.22 -0.43
C VAL A 40 -7.21 -2.62 0.69
N ARG A 41 -8.18 -1.76 1.04
CA ARG A 41 -9.22 -2.10 2.03
C ARG A 41 -10.12 -3.24 1.55
N GLY A 42 -10.48 -3.26 0.28
CA GLY A 42 -11.28 -4.34 -0.31
C GLY A 42 -10.57 -5.69 -0.16
N ALA A 43 -9.29 -5.75 -0.56
CA ALA A 43 -8.52 -6.99 -0.55
C ALA A 43 -8.09 -7.46 0.86
N LEU A 44 -7.73 -6.52 1.75
CA LEU A 44 -7.13 -6.84 3.06
C LEU A 44 -8.07 -6.64 4.25
N GLY A 45 -9.13 -5.82 4.12
CA GLY A 45 -10.09 -5.55 5.19
C GLY A 45 -9.55 -4.65 6.33
N ASP A 46 -8.34 -4.13 6.19
CA ASP A 46 -7.58 -3.52 7.28
C ASP A 46 -7.48 -1.97 7.22
N VAL A 47 -6.93 -1.38 8.28
CA VAL A 47 -6.65 0.06 8.39
C VAL A 47 -5.60 0.46 7.35
N VAL A 48 -5.90 1.47 6.53
CA VAL A 48 -4.95 2.08 5.58
C VAL A 48 -4.40 3.39 6.15
N VAL A 49 -3.08 3.46 6.30
CA VAL A 49 -2.35 4.64 6.79
C VAL A 49 -1.52 5.24 5.66
N ARG A 50 -1.73 6.53 5.38
CA ARG A 50 -0.91 7.27 4.42
C ARG A 50 0.37 7.77 5.09
N ALA A 51 1.54 7.33 4.62
CA ALA A 51 2.81 7.61 5.28
C ALA A 51 3.99 7.73 4.33
N THR A 52 5.08 8.35 4.82
CA THR A 52 6.41 8.29 4.21
C THR A 52 7.43 7.96 5.29
N VAL A 53 8.55 7.37 4.91
CA VAL A 53 9.73 7.24 5.77
C VAL A 53 10.82 8.12 5.21
N ALA A 54 11.37 9.03 6.02
CA ALA A 54 12.38 10.01 5.58
C ALA A 54 11.95 10.80 4.32
N LYS A 55 10.66 11.16 4.21
CA LYS A 55 10.04 11.81 3.03
C LYS A 55 10.11 10.98 1.74
N SER A 56 10.39 9.69 1.82
CA SER A 56 10.40 8.76 0.70
C SER A 56 9.14 7.88 0.69
N PRO A 57 8.56 7.61 -0.49
CA PRO A 57 7.38 6.73 -0.63
C PRO A 57 7.73 5.23 -0.65
N LEU A 58 9.01 4.86 -0.52
CA LEU A 58 9.48 3.48 -0.65
C LEU A 58 9.26 2.68 0.65
N LEU A 59 8.02 2.61 1.12
CA LEU A 59 7.67 2.06 2.43
C LEU A 59 8.14 0.62 2.62
N GLY A 60 7.93 -0.25 1.62
CA GLY A 60 8.35 -1.66 1.70
C GLY A 60 9.86 -1.88 1.61
N ILE A 61 10.65 -0.83 1.36
CA ILE A 61 12.12 -0.86 1.48
C ILE A 61 12.57 -0.49 2.89
N PHE A 62 11.84 0.41 3.55
CA PHE A 62 12.22 0.94 4.87
C PHE A 62 11.53 0.25 6.04
N MET A 63 10.50 -0.55 5.80
CA MET A 63 9.64 -1.15 6.81
C MET A 63 9.47 -2.66 6.53
N VAL A 64 9.26 -3.44 7.61
CA VAL A 64 8.95 -4.89 7.58
C VAL A 64 7.71 -5.15 8.42
#